data_AF-A0A9E5ZD62-F1
#
_entry.id   AF-A0A9E5ZD62-F1
#
_cell.length_a   1.000
_cell.length_b   1.000
_cell.length_c   1.000
_cell.angle_alpha   90.00
_cell.angle_beta   90.00
_cell.angle_gamma   90.00
#
_symmetry.space_group_name_H-M   'P 1'
#
loop_
_entity.id
_entity.type
_entity.pdbx_description
1 polymer ?
#
loop_
_entity_poly.entity_id
_entity_poly.type
_entity_poly.pdbx_seq_one_letter_code
_entity_poly.pdbx_strand_id
1 'polypeptide(L)'
;MSRITGNSQNKDYKNRTPNVLHFGTLERNSCLALEWIDTKPASPEHHEFLGIQLAELHHFSQEQFGYSCHNIIGHLPQSNNYHNNWGDFYINERLIPQLHLAKINNFINDKTFISAEKIKEKCNTLDAAWRPMER
;
A
#
# COMPACT_ATOMS: atom_id res chain seq x y z
N MET A 1 -24.55 -18.87 -7.59
CA MET A 1 -25.10 -18.32 -6.33
C MET A 1 -24.01 -18.32 -5.29
N SER A 2 -23.48 -17.14 -4.93
CA SER A 2 -22.81 -16.86 -3.65
C SER A 2 -22.76 -15.33 -3.53
N ARG A 3 -23.74 -14.77 -2.82
CA ARG A 3 -23.77 -13.35 -2.43
C ARG A 3 -22.72 -13.17 -1.34
N ILE A 4 -21.69 -12.39 -1.60
CA ILE A 4 -20.86 -11.81 -0.54
C ILE A 4 -21.46 -10.43 -0.26
N THR A 5 -22.44 -10.39 0.64
CA THR A 5 -22.87 -9.15 1.29
C THR A 5 -21.85 -8.80 2.36
N GLY A 6 -20.80 -8.07 1.97
CA GLY A 6 -19.87 -7.45 2.90
C GLY A 6 -20.43 -6.13 3.41
N ASN A 7 -21.35 -6.18 4.37
CA ASN A 7 -21.73 -5.01 5.15
C ASN A 7 -20.63 -4.77 6.20
N SER A 8 -19.60 -4.00 5.84
CA SER A 8 -18.62 -3.50 6.81
C SER A 8 -19.00 -2.07 7.19
N GLN A 9 -19.88 -1.96 8.18
CA GLN A 9 -20.02 -0.75 8.97
C GLN A 9 -18.70 -0.56 9.73
N ASN A 10 -17.80 0.30 9.24
CA ASN A 10 -16.53 0.52 9.90
C ASN A 10 -16.59 1.78 10.77
N LYS A 11 -16.61 1.49 12.07
CA LYS A 11 -16.41 2.33 13.25
C LYS A 11 -15.59 3.62 13.01
N ASP A 12 -16.09 4.74 13.55
CA ASP A 12 -15.43 6.01 13.89
C ASP A 12 -13.91 6.12 13.65
N TYR A 13 -13.49 6.25 12.39
CA TYR A 13 -12.17 6.77 12.06
C TYR A 13 -12.31 8.24 11.69
N LYS A 14 -11.50 9.12 12.30
CA LYS A 14 -11.45 10.55 11.96
C LYS A 14 -11.10 10.78 10.49
N ASN A 15 -10.37 9.85 9.87
CA ASN A 15 -9.93 9.96 8.48
C ASN A 15 -11.06 9.65 7.52
N ARG A 16 -11.62 10.71 6.93
CA ARG A 16 -12.65 10.60 5.91
C ARG A 16 -12.11 9.90 4.66
N THR A 17 -12.70 8.76 4.34
CA THR A 17 -12.58 8.10 3.03
C THR A 17 -13.96 8.04 2.37
N PRO A 18 -14.07 8.00 1.02
CA PRO A 18 -15.36 7.85 0.38
C PRO A 18 -16.02 6.54 0.80
N ASN A 19 -17.30 6.59 1.21
CA ASN A 19 -18.06 5.37 1.45
C ASN A 19 -18.21 4.54 0.17
N VAL A 20 -18.16 3.21 0.28
CA VAL A 20 -18.45 2.31 -0.84
C VAL A 20 -19.96 2.18 -1.01
N LEU A 21 -20.49 2.68 -2.14
CA LEU A 21 -21.93 2.60 -2.46
C LEU A 21 -22.27 1.29 -3.15
N HIS A 22 -21.42 0.85 -4.09
CA HIS A 22 -21.61 -0.39 -4.83
C HIS A 22 -20.31 -0.85 -5.51
N PHE A 23 -20.16 -2.14 -5.79
CA PHE A 23 -19.13 -2.68 -6.67
C PHE A 23 -19.62 -3.96 -7.34
N GLY A 24 -19.15 -4.25 -8.55
CA GLY A 24 -19.59 -5.43 -9.29
C GLY A 24 -19.17 -5.43 -10.75
N THR A 25 -19.91 -6.18 -11.56
CA THR A 25 -19.72 -6.23 -13.02
C THR A 25 -20.93 -5.59 -13.68
N LEU A 26 -20.68 -4.64 -14.58
CA LEU A 26 -21.67 -4.04 -15.47
C LEU A 26 -21.32 -4.44 -16.90
N GLU A 27 -22.19 -5.24 -17.52
CA GLU A 27 -21.95 -5.87 -18.82
C GLU A 27 -20.63 -6.65 -18.87
N ARG A 28 -19.60 -6.12 -19.54
CA ARG A 28 -18.27 -6.72 -19.70
C ARG A 28 -17.19 -6.05 -18.84
N ASN A 29 -17.54 -5.03 -18.05
CA ASN A 29 -16.60 -4.24 -17.27
C ASN A 29 -16.84 -4.39 -15.76
N SER A 30 -15.78 -4.26 -14.97
CA SER A 30 -15.90 -4.11 -13.52
C SER A 30 -16.20 -2.65 -13.15
N CYS A 31 -17.03 -2.42 -12.14
CA CYS A 31 -17.39 -1.09 -11.66
C CYS A 31 -17.26 -0.97 -10.13
N LEU A 32 -16.93 0.24 -9.67
CA LEU A 32 -16.89 0.65 -8.28
C LEU A 32 -17.57 2.02 -8.18
N ALA A 33 -18.66 2.10 -7.43
CA ALA A 33 -19.39 3.32 -7.12
C ALA A 33 -19.08 3.75 -5.69
N LEU A 34 -18.63 4.99 -5.52
CA LEU A 34 -18.21 5.58 -4.25
C LEU A 34 -19.02 6.83 -3.95
N GLU A 35 -19.08 7.21 -2.67
CA GLU A 35 -19.58 8.52 -2.24
C GLU A 35 -18.86 9.63 -3.01
N TRP A 36 -19.65 10.56 -3.56
CA TRP A 36 -19.11 11.76 -4.16
C TRP A 36 -18.63 12.74 -3.08
N ILE A 37 -17.39 13.21 -3.20
CA ILE A 37 -16.81 14.19 -2.29
C ILE A 37 -16.61 15.51 -3.03
N ASP A 38 -17.34 16.55 -2.60
CA ASP A 38 -17.10 17.90 -3.09
C ASP A 38 -15.76 18.42 -2.56
N THR A 39 -14.83 18.68 -3.48
CA THR A 39 -13.48 19.14 -3.17
C THR A 39 -13.36 20.65 -3.30
N LYS A 40 -12.50 21.25 -2.47
CA LYS A 40 -12.06 22.65 -2.57
C LYS A 40 -10.53 22.71 -2.48
N PRO A 41 -9.87 23.78 -2.97
CA PRO A 41 -8.44 23.97 -2.76
C PRO A 41 -8.07 23.87 -1.27
N ALA A 42 -6.98 23.17 -0.98
CA ALA A 42 -6.48 23.03 0.38
C ALA A 42 -5.85 24.35 0.86
N SER A 43 -6.14 24.73 2.10
CA SER A 43 -5.42 25.78 2.83
C SER A 43 -4.34 25.15 3.72
N PRO A 44 -3.40 25.94 4.26
CA PRO A 44 -2.39 25.43 5.20
C PRO A 44 -2.97 24.62 6.36
N GLU A 45 -4.09 25.06 6.93
CA GLU A 45 -4.77 24.38 8.03
C GLU A 45 -5.32 23.00 7.62
N HIS A 46 -5.75 22.84 6.36
CA HIS A 46 -6.18 21.53 5.86
C HIS A 46 -5.00 20.55 5.73
N HIS A 47 -3.81 21.04 5.36
CA HIS A 47 -2.60 20.21 5.31
C HIS A 47 -2.14 19.80 6.71
N GLU A 48 -2.20 20.71 7.68
CA GLU A 48 -1.94 20.40 9.09
C GLU A 48 -2.88 19.31 9.60
N PHE A 49 -4.19 19.48 9.35
CA PHE A 49 -5.19 18.50 9.75
C PHE A 49 -5.01 17.15 9.05
N LEU A 50 -4.61 17.12 7.77
CA LEU A 50 -4.26 15.88 7.07
C LEU A 50 -3.06 15.19 7.72
N GLY A 51 -2.03 15.94 8.13
CA GLY A 51 -0.86 15.39 8.81
C GLY A 51 -1.20 14.71 10.13
N ILE A 52 -2.02 15.37 10.95
CA ILE A 52 -2.50 14.83 12.24
C ILE A 52 -3.29 13.54 12.01
N GLN A 53 -4.25 13.57 11.09
CA GLN A 53 -5.06 12.40 10.73
C GLN A 53 -4.22 11.24 10.18
N LEU A 54 -3.22 11.52 9.35
CA LEU A 54 -2.34 10.49 8.81
C LEU A 54 -1.47 9.87 9.90
N ALA A 55 -0.99 10.66 10.86
CA ALA A 55 -0.26 10.17 12.03
C ALA A 55 -1.17 9.30 12.93
N GLU A 56 -2.40 9.73 13.22
CA GLU A 56 -3.41 8.95 13.94
C GLU A 56 -3.67 7.60 13.26
N LEU A 57 -3.77 7.57 11.93
CA LEU A 57 -3.93 6.32 11.17
C LEU A 57 -2.72 5.40 11.29
N HIS A 58 -1.50 5.92 11.20
CA HIS A 58 -0.28 5.13 11.30
C HIS A 58 -0.04 4.52 12.70
N HIS A 59 -0.71 5.01 13.75
CA HIS A 59 -0.66 4.40 15.07
C HIS A 59 -1.38 3.04 15.13
N PHE A 60 -2.34 2.78 14.25
CA PHE A 60 -2.96 1.46 14.13
C PHE A 60 -1.99 0.49 13.45
N SER A 61 -1.40 -0.39 14.26
CA SER A 61 -0.37 -1.34 13.81
C SER A 61 -0.80 -2.79 14.01
N GLN A 62 -0.07 -3.69 13.37
CA GLN A 62 -0.20 -5.15 13.48
C GLN A 62 1.19 -5.76 13.63
N GLU A 63 1.27 -7.01 14.09
CA GLU A 63 2.55 -7.69 14.38
C GLU A 63 3.37 -8.00 13.13
N GLN A 64 2.71 -8.22 12.00
CA GLN A 64 3.34 -8.62 10.74
C GLN A 64 3.09 -7.59 9.64
N PHE A 65 4.05 -7.44 8.73
CA PHE A 65 3.92 -6.60 7.55
C PHE A 65 3.27 -7.39 6.42
N GLY A 66 2.20 -6.86 5.85
CA GLY A 66 1.40 -7.56 4.84
C GLY A 66 -0.07 -7.19 4.93
N TYR A 67 -0.87 -7.85 4.12
CA TYR A 67 -2.32 -7.67 4.10
C TYR A 67 -3.00 -8.97 3.70
N SER A 68 -4.24 -9.17 4.17
CA SER A 68 -4.96 -10.44 4.00
C SER A 68 -5.26 -10.78 2.54
N CYS A 69 -5.23 -9.79 1.65
CA CYS A 69 -5.39 -9.99 0.22
C CYS A 69 -4.27 -9.30 -0.58
N HIS A 70 -3.86 -9.95 -1.68
CA HIS A 70 -3.06 -9.31 -2.71
C HIS A 70 -3.86 -8.19 -3.37
N ASN A 71 -3.18 -7.10 -3.73
CA ASN A 71 -3.81 -5.95 -4.35
C ASN A 71 -3.00 -5.48 -5.58
N ILE A 72 -3.27 -4.27 -6.03
CA ILE A 72 -2.63 -3.66 -7.21
C ILE A 72 -2.23 -2.22 -6.89
N ILE A 73 -1.13 -1.77 -7.48
CA ILE A 73 -0.76 -0.34 -7.57
C ILE A 73 -0.85 0.11 -9.03
N GLY A 74 -1.88 0.90 -9.34
CA GLY A 74 -2.28 1.12 -10.73
C GLY A 74 -2.69 -0.21 -11.37
N HIS A 75 -1.95 -0.67 -12.38
CA HIS A 75 -2.18 -1.96 -13.05
C HIS A 75 -1.21 -3.06 -12.60
N LEU A 76 -0.27 -2.77 -11.69
CA LEU A 76 0.78 -3.70 -11.31
C LEU A 76 0.33 -4.56 -10.12
N PRO A 77 0.45 -5.90 -10.20
CA PRO A 77 0.12 -6.78 -9.08
C PRO A 77 1.07 -6.55 -7.91
N GLN A 78 0.52 -6.59 -6.71
CA GLN A 78 1.25 -6.51 -5.45
C GLN A 78 0.88 -7.70 -4.58
N SER A 79 1.87 -8.56 -4.35
CA SER A 79 1.77 -9.56 -3.31
C SER A 79 1.82 -8.86 -1.94
N ASN A 80 1.09 -9.44 -0.99
CA ASN A 80 0.91 -8.93 0.37
C ASN A 80 1.12 -10.04 1.40
N ASN A 81 1.91 -11.07 1.03
CA ASN A 81 2.29 -12.12 1.95
C ASN A 81 2.85 -11.50 3.23
N TYR A 82 2.55 -12.15 4.36
CA TYR A 82 2.98 -11.67 5.66
C TYR A 82 4.47 -11.95 5.90
N HIS A 83 5.17 -10.97 6.46
CA HIS A 83 6.55 -11.09 6.95
C HIS A 83 6.65 -10.47 8.35
N ASN A 84 7.53 -11.00 9.19
CA ASN A 84 7.72 -10.48 10.55
C ASN A 84 8.66 -9.26 10.61
N ASN A 85 9.48 -9.07 9.59
CA ASN A 85 10.43 -7.97 9.48
C ASN A 85 10.02 -7.04 8.32
N TRP A 86 10.12 -5.73 8.54
CA TRP A 86 9.72 -4.73 7.55
C TRP A 86 10.64 -4.73 6.33
N GLY A 87 11.96 -4.82 6.53
CA GLY A 87 12.94 -4.90 5.46
C GLY A 87 12.68 -6.09 4.54
N ASP A 88 12.44 -7.28 5.10
CA ASP A 88 12.09 -8.47 4.33
C ASP A 88 10.81 -8.27 3.50
N PHE A 89 9.75 -7.71 4.11
CA PHE A 89 8.52 -7.38 3.39
C PHE A 89 8.78 -6.41 2.23
N TYR A 90 9.46 -5.29 2.51
CA TYR A 90 9.66 -4.25 1.52
C TYR A 90 10.55 -4.71 0.37
N ILE A 91 11.61 -5.46 0.66
CA ILE A 91 12.52 -5.97 -0.38
C ILE A 91 11.82 -7.01 -1.26
N ASN A 92 11.21 -8.03 -0.63
CA ASN A 92 10.64 -9.17 -1.36
C ASN A 92 9.31 -8.83 -2.04
N GLU A 93 8.45 -8.05 -1.38
CA GLU A 93 7.08 -7.79 -1.85
C GLU A 93 6.93 -6.44 -2.58
N ARG A 94 7.94 -5.56 -2.55
CA ARG A 94 7.90 -4.24 -3.24
C ARG A 94 9.07 -4.01 -4.20
N LEU A 95 10.32 -4.00 -3.70
CA LEU A 95 11.48 -3.61 -4.52
C LEU A 95 11.81 -4.62 -5.62
N ILE A 96 12.00 -5.90 -5.27
CA ILE A 96 12.41 -6.93 -6.23
C ILE A 96 11.39 -7.08 -7.37
N PRO A 97 10.07 -7.20 -7.11
CA PRO A 97 9.08 -7.32 -8.19
C PRO A 97 9.11 -6.14 -9.16
N GLN A 98 9.21 -4.91 -8.63
CA GLN A 98 9.24 -3.70 -9.46
C GLN A 98 10.53 -3.58 -10.27
N LEU A 99 11.67 -3.99 -9.74
CA LEU A 99 12.94 -4.00 -10.48
C LEU A 99 12.94 -5.04 -11.60
N HIS A 100 12.40 -6.24 -11.34
CA HIS A 100 12.22 -7.25 -12.38
C HIS A 100 11.29 -6.73 -13.49
N LEU A 101 10.17 -6.10 -13.13
CA LEU A 101 9.27 -5.49 -14.10
C LEU A 101 9.97 -4.37 -14.89
N ALA A 102 10.73 -3.50 -14.24
CA ALA A 102 11.49 -2.44 -14.91
C ALA A 102 12.52 -3.02 -15.89
N LYS A 103 13.17 -4.14 -15.54
CA LYS A 103 14.12 -4.83 -16.41
C LYS A 103 13.45 -5.45 -17.63
N ILE A 104 12.33 -6.16 -17.43
CA ILE A 104 11.56 -6.79 -18.52
C ILE A 104 11.01 -5.73 -19.48
N ASN A 105 10.57 -4.58 -18.96
CA ASN A 105 10.07 -3.47 -19.77
C ASN A 105 11.18 -2.55 -20.32
N ASN A 106 12.47 -2.92 -20.15
CA ASN A 106 13.63 -2.15 -20.61
C ASN A 106 13.72 -0.71 -20.07
N PHE A 107 13.14 -0.41 -18.91
CA PHE A 107 13.32 0.87 -18.22
C PHE A 107 14.68 0.98 -17.51
N ILE A 108 15.33 -0.16 -17.25
CA ILE A 108 16.68 -0.24 -16.69
C ILE A 108 17.53 -1.25 -17.49
N ASN A 109 18.82 -0.94 -17.65
CA ASN A 109 19.77 -1.78 -18.40
C ASN A 109 20.62 -2.63 -17.43
N ASP A 110 21.44 -3.54 -17.95
CA ASP A 110 22.26 -4.43 -17.11
C ASP A 110 23.27 -3.70 -16.22
N LYS A 111 23.66 -2.47 -16.58
CA LYS A 111 24.59 -1.67 -15.77
C LYS A 111 23.91 -1.06 -14.55
N THR A 112 22.61 -0.74 -14.65
CA THR A 112 21.82 -0.15 -13.57
C THR A 112 20.99 -1.17 -12.80
N PHE A 113 20.80 -2.37 -13.36
CA PHE A 113 20.13 -3.47 -12.68
C PHE A 113 20.94 -3.94 -11.47
N ILE A 114 20.29 -4.02 -10.32
CA ILE A 114 20.85 -4.56 -9.08
C ILE A 114 20.10 -5.86 -8.79
N SER A 115 20.84 -6.95 -8.57
CA SER A 115 20.23 -8.24 -8.28
C SER A 115 19.54 -8.22 -6.90
N ALA A 116 18.54 -9.09 -6.74
CA ALA A 116 17.80 -9.25 -5.50
C ALA A 116 18.73 -9.52 -4.30
N GLU A 117 19.78 -10.32 -4.49
CA GLU A 117 20.76 -10.66 -3.46
C GLU A 117 21.52 -9.43 -2.99
N LYS A 118 21.97 -8.58 -3.93
CA LYS A 118 22.68 -7.34 -3.62
C LYS A 118 21.79 -6.33 -2.89
N ILE A 119 20.49 -6.29 -3.21
CA ILE A 119 19.53 -5.43 -2.51
C ILE A 119 19.35 -5.91 -1.08
N LYS A 120 19.15 -7.21 -0.89
CA LYS A 120 19.02 -7.81 0.45
C LYS A 120 20.25 -7.54 1.30
N GLU A 121 21.45 -7.75 0.74
CA GLU A 121 22.70 -7.47 1.43
C GLU A 121 22.78 -6.00 1.89
N LYS A 122 22.49 -5.04 1.01
CA LYS A 122 22.52 -3.62 1.35
C LYS A 122 21.41 -3.17 2.30
N CYS A 123 20.20 -3.73 2.18
CA CYS A 123 19.10 -3.33 3.05
C CYS A 123 19.25 -3.92 4.45
N ASN A 124 19.81 -5.12 4.60
CA ASN A 124 20.09 -5.71 5.91
C ASN A 124 21.08 -4.86 6.73
N THR A 125 22.03 -4.19 6.07
CA THR A 125 22.93 -3.26 6.78
C THR A 125 22.23 -1.97 7.22
N LEU A 126 21.21 -1.52 6.47
CA LEU A 126 20.40 -0.35 6.84
C LEU A 126 19.43 -0.67 7.99
N ASP A 127 18.79 -1.83 7.97
CA ASP A 127 17.90 -2.28 9.06
C ASP A 127 18.66 -2.42 10.38
N ALA A 128 19.89 -2.94 10.34
CA ALA A 128 20.75 -3.03 11.53
C ALA A 128 21.18 -1.65 12.08
N ALA A 129 21.25 -0.63 11.22
CA ALA A 129 21.58 0.74 11.60
C ALA A 129 20.34 1.55 12.04
N TRP A 130 19.14 1.09 11.67
CA TRP A 130 17.89 1.76 11.97
C TRP A 130 17.51 1.57 13.45
N ARG A 131 17.36 2.69 14.17
CA ARG A 131 16.82 2.71 15.53
C ARG A 131 15.38 3.21 15.45
N PRO A 132 14.37 2.42 15.85
CA PRO A 132 13.02 2.94 15.95
C PRO A 132 13.01 4.13 16.93
N MET A 133 12.24 5.18 16.63
CA MET A 133 11.81 6.09 17.68
C MET A 133 11.04 5.26 18.71
N GLU A 134 11.38 5.41 19.99
CA GLU A 134 10.60 4.84 21.09
C GLU A 134 9.14 5.31 20.92
N ARG A 135 8.22 4.35 20.87
CA ARG A 135 6.78 4.62 20.73
C ARG A 135 6.20 5.17 22.02
#